data_AF-U2SX07-F1
#
_entry.id   AF-U2SX07-F1
#
_cell.length_a   1.000
_cell.length_b   1.000
_cell.length_c   1.000
_cell.angle_alpha   90.00
_cell.angle_beta   90.00
_cell.angle_gamma   90.00
#
_symmetry.space_group_name_H-M   'P 1'
#
loop_
_entity.id
_entity.type
_entity.pdbx_description
1 polymer ?
#
loop_
_entity_poly.entity_id
_entity_poly.type
_entity_poly.pdbx_seq_one_letter_code
_entity_poly.pdbx_strand_id
1 'polypeptide(L)'
;MGYNISIKSRKENLNMGNKVDCHIRIKEAMELRNLNQSDIVERTNIKKSALSQYISGKITPRQNAIDELSKVLNVSEPWLMGYDVPMKRTVLKKETQKSKTDDVVLTPEQEAELQYIIEHNMLFFKRNKMDEDDAKKLADILREFYIETLEQK
;
A
#
# COMPACT_ATOMS: atom_id res chain seq x y z
N MET A 1 45.07 -22.33 17.01
CA MET A 1 44.90 -21.84 15.62
C MET A 1 43.93 -22.78 14.92
N GLY A 2 42.77 -22.27 14.45
CA GLY A 2 41.89 -23.00 13.52
C GLY A 2 40.65 -23.66 14.13
N TYR A 3 39.62 -22.87 14.48
CA TYR A 3 38.26 -23.42 14.57
C TYR A 3 37.63 -23.40 13.19
N ASN A 4 37.57 -24.58 12.59
CA ASN A 4 36.93 -24.84 11.31
C ASN A 4 35.45 -25.09 11.57
N ILE A 5 34.62 -24.05 11.44
CA ILE A 5 33.16 -24.17 11.58
C ILE A 5 32.57 -24.20 10.17
N SER A 6 32.58 -25.39 9.58
CA SER A 6 31.77 -25.71 8.40
C SER A 6 30.31 -25.76 8.81
N ILE A 7 29.56 -24.66 8.63
CA ILE A 7 28.11 -24.70 8.78
C ILE A 7 27.51 -25.08 7.43
N LYS A 8 27.38 -26.41 7.24
CA LYS A 8 26.53 -27.01 6.23
C LYS A 8 25.15 -26.36 6.26
N SER A 9 24.77 -25.87 5.09
CA SER A 9 23.40 -25.61 4.62
C SER A 9 22.38 -26.56 5.28
N ARG A 10 21.54 -26.04 6.18
CA ARG A 10 20.32 -26.70 6.63
C ARG A 10 19.16 -25.96 5.99
N LYS A 11 18.72 -26.48 4.85
CA LYS A 11 17.45 -26.14 4.22
C LYS A 11 16.33 -26.57 5.17
N GLU A 12 15.57 -25.62 5.68
CA GLU A 12 14.24 -25.87 6.23
C GLU A 12 13.25 -25.14 5.34
N ASN A 13 12.75 -25.85 4.32
CA ASN A 13 11.56 -25.46 3.59
C ASN A 13 10.35 -25.75 4.50
N LEU A 14 9.94 -24.76 5.29
CA LEU A 14 8.71 -24.81 6.05
C LEU A 14 7.57 -24.34 5.15
N ASN A 15 7.01 -25.27 4.39
CA ASN A 15 5.82 -25.06 3.59
C ASN A 15 4.60 -25.06 4.52
N MET A 16 4.24 -23.88 5.06
CA MET A 16 3.03 -23.67 5.87
C MET A 16 1.97 -22.98 5.01
N GLY A 17 1.03 -23.79 4.51
CA GLY A 17 -0.31 -23.42 4.02
C GLY A 17 -0.37 -22.28 2.99
N ASN A 18 -0.33 -22.61 1.70
CA ASN A 18 -0.60 -21.71 0.56
C ASN A 18 0.12 -20.34 0.52
N LYS A 19 1.05 -20.09 1.44
CA LYS A 19 1.80 -18.84 1.55
C LYS A 19 3.14 -18.99 0.85
N VAL A 20 3.37 -18.20 -0.19
CA VAL A 20 4.64 -18.19 -0.92
C VAL A 20 5.69 -17.47 -0.08
N ASP A 21 6.88 -18.06 0.08
CA ASP A 21 7.93 -17.42 0.87
C ASP A 21 8.36 -16.06 0.28
N CYS A 22 8.65 -15.12 1.17
CA CYS A 22 9.09 -13.76 0.81
C CYS A 22 10.31 -13.75 -0.11
N HIS A 23 11.26 -14.67 0.08
CA HIS A 23 12.46 -14.75 -0.75
C HIS A 23 12.15 -15.13 -2.21
N ILE A 24 11.08 -15.90 -2.45
CA ILE A 24 10.61 -16.27 -3.80
C ILE A 24 9.98 -15.03 -4.46
N ARG A 25 9.10 -14.34 -3.73
CA ARG A 25 8.45 -13.09 -4.18
C ARG A 25 9.44 -11.99 -4.54
N ILE A 26 10.52 -11.85 -3.75
CA ILE A 26 11.60 -10.88 -4.03
C ILE A 26 12.26 -11.22 -5.38
N LYS A 27 12.62 -12.48 -5.63
CA LYS A 27 13.24 -12.90 -6.89
C LYS A 27 12.32 -12.68 -8.08
N GLU A 28 11.06 -13.09 -7.94
CA GLU A 28 10.02 -12.90 -8.95
C GLU A 28 9.87 -11.41 -9.31
N ALA A 29 9.83 -10.53 -8.32
CA ALA A 29 9.73 -9.09 -8.55
C ALA A 29 11.01 -8.49 -9.17
N MET A 30 12.19 -9.01 -8.84
CA MET A 30 13.45 -8.60 -9.45
C MET A 30 13.50 -8.94 -10.94
N GLU A 31 13.12 -10.16 -11.31
CA GLU A 31 13.06 -10.62 -12.70
C GLU A 31 12.04 -9.81 -13.50
N LEU A 32 10.84 -9.59 -12.94
CA LEU A 32 9.77 -8.81 -13.58
C LEU A 32 10.11 -7.32 -13.78
N ARG A 33 11.10 -6.79 -13.06
CA ARG A 33 11.55 -5.39 -13.16
C ARG A 33 12.94 -5.26 -13.77
N ASN A 34 13.57 -6.38 -14.13
CA ASN A 34 14.94 -6.45 -14.61
C ASN A 34 15.93 -5.69 -13.70
N LEU A 35 15.77 -5.84 -12.38
CA LEU A 35 16.60 -5.18 -11.36
C LEU A 35 17.64 -6.14 -10.78
N ASN A 36 18.88 -5.68 -10.68
CA ASN A 36 19.93 -6.42 -10.00
C ASN A 36 20.00 -6.10 -8.51
N GLN A 37 20.68 -6.96 -7.73
CA GLN A 37 20.89 -6.72 -6.30
C GLN A 37 21.60 -5.38 -6.04
N SER A 38 22.52 -4.99 -6.91
CA SER A 38 23.23 -3.72 -6.81
C SER A 38 22.27 -2.53 -6.96
N ASP A 39 21.35 -2.57 -7.93
CA ASP A 39 20.37 -1.50 -8.14
C ASP A 39 19.45 -1.32 -6.93
N ILE A 40 19.08 -2.43 -6.27
CA ILE A 40 18.26 -2.38 -5.06
C ILE A 40 19.06 -1.79 -3.90
N VAL A 41 20.33 -2.18 -3.72
CA VAL A 41 21.18 -1.63 -2.65
C VAL A 41 21.44 -0.13 -2.85
N GLU A 42 21.51 0.35 -4.10
CA GLU A 42 21.67 1.78 -4.38
C GLU A 42 20.39 2.59 -4.13
N ARG A 43 19.22 1.97 -4.33
CA ARG A 43 17.91 2.62 -4.17
C ARG A 43 17.28 2.42 -2.78
N THR A 44 17.87 1.58 -1.94
CA THR A 44 17.42 1.29 -0.57
C THR A 44 18.53 1.60 0.42
N ASN A 45 18.20 1.67 1.70
CA ASN A 45 19.20 1.74 2.77
C ASN A 45 19.62 0.33 3.26
N ILE A 46 19.30 -0.71 2.49
CA ILE A 46 19.58 -2.10 2.85
C ILE A 46 21.02 -2.45 2.46
N LYS A 47 21.80 -2.88 3.44
CA LYS A 47 23.17 -3.38 3.21
C LYS A 47 23.15 -4.60 2.28
N LYS A 48 24.10 -4.67 1.34
CA LYS A 48 24.26 -5.79 0.39
C LYS A 48 24.26 -7.18 1.05
N SER A 49 24.88 -7.31 2.22
CA SER A 49 24.89 -8.56 2.99
C SER A 49 23.49 -8.96 3.47
N ALA A 50 22.71 -8.00 3.96
CA ALA A 50 21.33 -8.23 4.41
C ALA A 50 20.42 -8.59 3.23
N LEU A 51 20.53 -7.86 2.11
CA LEU A 51 19.74 -8.15 0.91
C LEU A 51 19.99 -9.58 0.39
N SER A 52 21.26 -9.99 0.34
CA SER A 52 21.63 -11.36 -0.07
C SER A 52 21.03 -12.43 0.85
N GLN A 53 20.98 -12.18 2.16
CA GLN A 53 20.34 -13.08 3.12
C GLN A 53 18.83 -13.16 2.94
N TYR A 54 18.16 -12.05 2.59
CA TYR A 54 16.73 -12.01 2.29
C TYR A 54 16.40 -12.81 1.03
N ILE A 55 17.16 -12.59 -0.06
CA ILE A 55 16.97 -13.31 -1.35
C ILE A 55 17.24 -14.81 -1.19
N SER A 56 18.18 -15.18 -0.32
CA SER A 56 18.49 -16.59 -0.05
C SER A 56 17.49 -17.25 0.91
N GLY A 57 16.55 -16.50 1.50
CA GLY A 57 15.59 -17.00 2.48
C GLY A 57 16.20 -17.35 3.84
N LYS A 58 17.46 -16.96 4.10
CA LYS A 58 18.14 -17.25 5.38
C LYS A 58 17.58 -16.42 6.52
N ILE A 59 17.10 -15.21 6.21
CA ILE A 59 16.55 -14.26 7.18
C ILE A 59 15.31 -13.62 6.57
N THR A 60 14.26 -13.47 7.38
CA THR A 60 13.06 -12.72 6.99
C THR A 60 13.32 -11.21 7.14
N PRO A 61 13.04 -10.40 6.10
CA PRO A 61 13.21 -8.95 6.19
C PRO A 61 12.31 -8.35 7.28
N ARG A 62 12.82 -7.35 8.00
CA ARG A 62 12.02 -6.57 8.96
C ARG A 62 11.05 -5.64 8.24
N GLN A 63 10.06 -5.12 8.95
CA GLN A 63 9.05 -4.21 8.39
C GLN A 63 9.64 -3.04 7.58
N ASN A 64 10.69 -2.37 8.10
CA ASN A 64 11.35 -1.27 7.39
C ASN A 64 11.96 -1.72 6.05
N ALA A 65 12.60 -2.89 6.03
CA ALA A 65 13.19 -3.44 4.81
C ALA A 65 12.10 -3.89 3.81
N ILE A 66 10.98 -4.42 4.31
CA ILE A 66 9.82 -4.78 3.47
C ILE A 66 9.23 -3.54 2.81
N ASP A 67 9.07 -2.44 3.56
CA ASP A 67 8.58 -1.18 3.01
C ASP A 67 9.52 -0.63 1.93
N GLU A 68 10.83 -0.57 2.18
CA GLU A 68 11.81 -0.13 1.19
C GLU A 68 11.82 -1.02 -0.07
N LEU A 69 11.83 -2.35 0.10
CA LEU A 69 11.79 -3.30 -1.00
C LEU A 69 10.50 -3.17 -1.81
N SER A 70 9.36 -3.00 -1.14
CA SER A 70 8.06 -2.84 -1.80
C SER A 70 8.03 -1.61 -2.71
N LYS A 71 8.67 -0.52 -2.29
CA LYS A 71 8.77 0.74 -3.06
C LYS A 71 9.65 0.56 -4.28
N VAL A 72 10.84 -0.03 -4.12
CA VAL A 72 11.80 -0.21 -5.23
C VAL A 72 11.31 -1.23 -6.24
N LEU A 73 10.72 -2.33 -5.78
CA LEU A 73 10.19 -3.39 -6.64
C LEU A 73 8.80 -3.05 -7.22
N ASN A 74 8.18 -1.96 -6.75
CA ASN A 74 6.81 -1.55 -7.08
C ASN A 74 5.81 -2.71 -6.88
N VAL A 75 5.83 -3.28 -5.68
CA VAL A 75 4.94 -4.36 -5.24
C VAL A 75 4.27 -3.99 -3.92
N SER A 76 3.19 -4.68 -3.57
CA SER A 76 2.54 -4.54 -2.27
C SER A 76 3.32 -5.28 -1.19
N GLU A 77 3.42 -4.68 0.00
CA GLU A 77 4.06 -5.26 1.17
C GLU A 77 3.45 -6.61 1.55
N PRO A 78 2.11 -6.78 1.58
CA PRO A 78 1.51 -8.05 1.91
C PRO A 78 1.83 -9.11 0.84
N TRP A 79 1.91 -8.75 -0.44
CA TRP A 79 2.33 -9.68 -1.49
C TRP A 79 3.78 -10.14 -1.28
N LEU A 80 4.68 -9.20 -0.93
CA LEU A 80 6.08 -9.51 -0.64
C LEU A 80 6.21 -10.41 0.59
N MET A 81 5.32 -10.26 1.58
CA MET A 81 5.25 -11.13 2.75
C MET A 81 4.66 -12.51 2.44
N GLY A 82 4.17 -12.76 1.23
CA GLY A 82 3.65 -14.05 0.79
C GLY A 82 2.14 -14.19 0.79
N TYR A 83 1.38 -13.15 1.15
CA TYR A 83 -0.08 -13.18 1.14
C TYR A 83 -0.62 -13.25 -0.30
N ASP A 84 -1.81 -13.82 -0.45
CA ASP A 84 -2.54 -13.86 -1.71
C ASP A 84 -3.28 -12.54 -1.95
N VAL A 85 -2.50 -11.53 -2.34
CA VAL A 85 -3.01 -10.20 -2.70
C VAL A 85 -2.42 -9.79 -4.06
N PRO A 86 -2.97 -8.78 -4.75
CA PRO A 86 -2.38 -8.30 -5.99
C PRO A 86 -0.92 -7.84 -5.82
N MET A 87 -0.04 -8.28 -6.73
CA MET A 87 1.38 -7.94 -6.73
C MET A 87 1.60 -6.44 -6.81
N LYS A 88 0.97 -5.79 -7.77
CA LYS A 88 1.06 -4.34 -7.91
C LYS A 88 0.30 -3.72 -6.76
N ARG A 89 0.91 -2.73 -6.10
CA ARG A 89 0.12 -1.76 -5.37
C ARG A 89 -0.88 -1.20 -6.38
N THR A 90 -2.17 -1.43 -6.18
CA THR A 90 -3.17 -0.47 -6.63
C THR A 90 -2.77 0.80 -5.91
N VAL A 91 -1.94 1.60 -6.57
CA VAL A 91 -1.97 3.03 -6.38
C VAL A 91 -3.42 3.42 -6.73
N LEU A 92 -4.32 3.28 -5.74
CA LEU A 92 -5.15 4.40 -5.40
C LEU A 92 -4.12 5.49 -5.17
N LYS A 93 -3.74 6.15 -6.26
CA LYS A 93 -3.00 7.35 -6.17
C LYS A 93 -3.87 8.13 -5.20
N LYS A 94 -3.31 8.47 -4.03
CA LYS A 94 -3.56 9.80 -3.50
C LYS A 94 -2.98 10.75 -4.54
N GLU A 95 -3.63 10.77 -5.69
CA GLU A 95 -3.74 11.94 -6.51
C GLU A 95 -4.36 12.91 -5.53
N THR A 96 -3.50 13.77 -5.02
CA THR A 96 -3.77 15.19 -4.94
C THR A 96 -4.35 15.64 -6.29
N GLN A 97 -5.54 15.18 -6.66
CA GLN A 97 -6.41 15.82 -7.63
C GLN A 97 -7.15 16.88 -6.82
N LYS A 98 -6.41 17.94 -6.49
CA LYS A 98 -7.02 19.27 -6.58
C LYS A 98 -7.47 19.41 -8.04
N SER A 99 -8.71 19.86 -8.22
CA SER A 99 -9.40 20.25 -9.47
C SER A 99 -9.91 19.13 -10.39
N LYS A 100 -11.08 18.58 -10.06
CA LYS A 100 -12.09 18.10 -11.03
C LYS A 100 -13.52 18.39 -10.55
N THR A 101 -13.78 19.57 -9.98
CA THR A 101 -15.12 19.91 -9.45
C THR A 101 -15.53 21.35 -9.74
N ASP A 102 -15.25 21.87 -10.93
CA ASP A 102 -15.77 23.19 -11.32
C ASP A 102 -16.83 23.13 -12.44
N ASP A 103 -17.10 21.96 -13.05
CA ASP A 103 -17.99 21.88 -14.24
C ASP A 103 -19.23 20.95 -14.09
N VAL A 104 -19.54 20.42 -12.91
CA VAL A 104 -20.80 19.66 -12.70
C VAL A 104 -21.85 20.59 -12.11
N VAL A 105 -22.72 21.13 -12.98
CA VAL A 105 -23.89 21.93 -12.55
C VAL A 105 -24.92 20.97 -11.94
N LEU A 106 -24.96 20.89 -10.62
CA LEU A 106 -26.01 20.20 -9.89
C LEU A 106 -27.35 20.91 -10.15
N THR A 107 -28.40 20.14 -10.38
CA THR A 107 -29.75 20.72 -10.42
C THR A 107 -30.15 21.20 -9.01
N PRO A 108 -31.04 22.20 -8.88
CA PRO A 108 -31.47 22.71 -7.56
C PRO A 108 -32.04 21.62 -6.64
N GLU A 109 -32.60 20.55 -7.20
CA GLU A 109 -33.10 19.40 -6.45
C GLU A 109 -31.96 18.54 -5.88
N GLN A 110 -30.93 18.28 -6.68
CA GLN A 110 -29.74 17.54 -6.26
C GLN A 110 -28.91 18.29 -5.22
N GLU A 111 -28.86 19.62 -5.31
CA GLU A 111 -28.22 20.46 -4.29
C GLU A 111 -28.96 20.39 -2.95
N ALA A 112 -30.30 20.38 -2.97
CA ALA A 112 -31.11 20.27 -1.77
C ALA A 112 -30.94 18.91 -1.08
N GLU A 113 -30.90 17.82 -1.83
CA GLU A 113 -30.63 16.47 -1.30
C GLU A 113 -29.25 16.39 -0.65
N LEU A 114 -28.23 16.89 -1.35
CA LEU A 114 -26.87 16.95 -0.83
C LEU A 114 -26.79 17.76 0.46
N GLN A 115 -27.42 18.92 0.48
CA GLN A 115 -27.45 19.79 1.65
C GLN A 115 -28.14 19.10 2.83
N TYR A 116 -29.24 18.38 2.59
CA TYR A 116 -29.94 17.61 3.61
C TYR A 116 -29.05 16.50 4.19
N ILE A 117 -28.36 15.75 3.34
CA ILE A 117 -27.46 14.66 3.77
C ILE A 117 -26.30 15.22 4.59
N ILE A 118 -25.68 16.31 4.14
CA ILE A 118 -24.59 16.96 4.85
C ILE A 118 -25.10 17.48 6.20
N GLU A 119 -26.21 18.22 6.23
CA GLU A 119 -26.74 18.79 7.47
C GLU A 119 -27.14 17.72 8.48
N HIS A 120 -27.84 16.67 8.04
CA HIS A 120 -28.28 15.58 8.91
C HIS A 120 -27.10 14.82 9.51
N ASN A 121 -26.09 14.53 8.69
CA ASN A 121 -24.86 13.91 9.15
C ASN A 121 -24.09 14.85 10.09
N MET A 122 -23.98 16.14 9.76
CA MET A 122 -23.35 17.16 10.59
C MET A 122 -24.01 17.31 11.97
N LEU A 123 -25.34 17.17 12.07
CA LEU A 123 -26.06 17.17 13.35
C LEU A 123 -25.68 15.95 14.20
N PHE A 124 -25.57 14.77 13.59
CA PHE A 124 -25.09 13.56 14.25
C PHE A 124 -23.64 13.73 14.75
N PHE A 125 -22.78 14.39 13.97
CA PHE A 125 -21.37 14.58 14.33
C PHE A 125 -21.13 15.69 15.36
N LYS A 126 -21.90 16.78 15.31
CA LYS A 126 -21.88 17.82 16.36
C LYS A 126 -22.23 17.25 17.73
N ARG A 127 -23.18 16.31 17.79
CA ARG A 127 -23.53 15.59 19.00
C ARG A 127 -22.40 14.70 19.54
N ASN A 128 -21.50 14.24 18.68
CA ASN A 128 -20.33 13.43 19.03
C ASN A 128 -19.04 14.26 19.25
N LYS A 129 -19.11 15.60 19.32
CA LYS A 129 -17.95 16.50 19.54
C LYS A 129 -16.80 16.29 18.54
N MET A 130 -17.12 16.05 17.27
CA MET A 130 -16.09 15.96 16.23
C MET A 130 -15.48 17.33 15.93
N ASP A 131 -14.19 17.34 15.62
CA ASP A 131 -13.43 18.55 15.29
C ASP A 131 -13.97 19.21 14.00
N GLU A 132 -13.92 20.53 13.94
CA GLU A 132 -14.44 21.32 12.81
C GLU A 132 -13.69 20.98 11.50
N ASP A 133 -12.40 20.64 11.59
CA ASP A 133 -11.60 20.23 10.44
C ASP A 133 -12.03 18.86 9.90
N ASP A 134 -12.40 17.93 10.78
CA ASP A 134 -12.86 16.59 10.39
C ASP A 134 -14.29 16.61 9.84
N ALA A 135 -15.13 17.51 10.38
CA ALA A 135 -16.46 17.77 9.85
C ALA A 135 -16.42 18.32 8.42
N LYS A 136 -15.46 19.21 8.14
CA LYS A 136 -15.23 19.75 6.80
C LYS A 136 -14.77 18.67 5.81
N LYS A 137 -13.84 17.80 6.22
CA LYS A 137 -13.39 16.67 5.39
C LYS A 137 -14.54 15.74 5.03
N LEU A 138 -15.45 15.45 5.97
CA LEU A 138 -16.62 14.64 5.68
C LEU A 138 -17.58 15.32 4.69
N ALA A 139 -17.80 16.63 4.82
CA ALA A 139 -18.62 17.36 3.85
C ALA A 139 -18.02 17.30 2.44
N ASP A 140 -16.69 17.41 2.33
CA ASP A 140 -15.97 17.29 1.05
C ASP A 140 -16.10 15.86 0.48
N ILE A 141 -15.91 14.82 1.30
CA ILE A 141 -16.07 13.41 0.89
C ILE A 141 -17.51 13.12 0.44
N LEU A 142 -18.52 13.63 1.15
CA LEU A 142 -19.92 13.43 0.82
C LEU A 142 -20.29 14.11 -0.50
N ARG A 143 -19.72 15.29 -0.78
CA ARG A 143 -19.85 15.96 -2.08
C ARG A 143 -19.21 15.14 -3.20
N GLU A 144 -17.96 14.71 -3.01
CA GLU A 144 -17.24 13.91 -4.01
C GLU A 144 -18.00 12.62 -4.33
N PHE A 145 -18.45 11.90 -3.31
CA PHE A 145 -19.21 10.65 -3.47
C PHE A 145 -20.52 10.88 -4.22
N TYR A 146 -21.27 11.93 -3.89
CA TYR A 146 -22.53 12.20 -4.59
C TYR A 146 -22.30 12.57 -6.06
N ILE A 147 -21.28 13.40 -6.35
CA ILE A 147 -20.91 13.73 -7.73
C ILE A 147 -20.55 12.45 -8.51
N GLU A 148 -19.78 11.54 -7.89
CA GLU A 148 -19.45 10.23 -8.47
C GLU A 148 -20.70 9.38 -8.72
N THR A 149 -21.70 9.40 -7.83
CA THR A 149 -22.96 8.68 -8.04
C THR A 149 -23.79 9.22 -9.22
N LEU A 150 -23.64 10.49 -9.56
CA LEU A 150 -24.32 11.09 -10.70
C LEU A 150 -23.63 10.78 -12.03
N GLU A 151 -22.30 10.63 -12.05
CA GLU A 151 -21.55 10.24 -13.25
C GLU A 151 -21.79 8.77 -13.66
N GLN A 152 -22.24 7.92 -12.73
CA GLN A 152 -22.49 6.48 -12.96
C GLN A 152 -23.92 6.16 -13.44
N LYS A 153 -24.74 7.18 -13.74
CA LYS A 153 -26.14 7.05 -14.17
C LYS A 153 -26.32 7.36 -15.64
#